data_AF-A0A367J741-F1
#
_entry.id   AF-A0A367J741-F1
#
_cell.length_a   1.000
_cell.length_b   1.000
_cell.length_c   1.000
_cell.angle_alpha   90.00
_cell.angle_beta   90.00
_cell.angle_gamma   90.00
#
_symmetry.space_group_name_H-M   'P 1'
#
loop_
_entity.id
_entity.type
_entity.pdbx_description
1 polymer ?
#
loop_
_entity_poly.entity_id
_entity_poly.type
_entity_poly.pdbx_seq_one_letter_code
_entity_poly.pdbx_strand_id
1 'polypeptide(L)'
;MTKQLCRLPESIQLATMMNVCKQANVVDSEVCEGMVREQGPIIRRVLKTMDVAGRDGHLACASVLNACPYPDVDQWKVPFPKPKPKYTFRHKPSNKTIDVVHLSDWHVDPYYEARRYRNSM
;
A
#
# COMPACT_ATOMS: atom_id res chain seq x y z
N MET A 1 11.32 23.55 -3.60
CA MET A 1 12.57 22.76 -3.40
C MET A 1 12.42 21.25 -3.68
N THR A 2 11.24 20.74 -4.07
CA THR A 2 10.93 19.30 -4.16
C THR A 2 11.28 18.60 -5.50
N LYS A 3 11.67 19.31 -6.55
CA LYS A 3 12.01 18.69 -7.86
C LYS A 3 13.48 18.26 -8.02
N GLN A 4 14.37 18.66 -7.10
CA GLN A 4 15.81 18.39 -7.25
C GLN A 4 16.19 16.96 -6.86
N LEU A 5 15.59 16.39 -5.81
CA LEU A 5 15.87 15.00 -5.40
C LEU A 5 15.52 14.01 -6.52
N CYS A 6 14.42 14.26 -7.24
CA CYS A 6 13.96 13.44 -8.36
C CYS A 6 14.91 13.45 -9.58
N ARG A 7 15.85 14.41 -9.67
CA ARG A 7 16.85 14.49 -10.74
C ARG A 7 18.15 13.75 -10.43
N LEU A 8 18.33 13.26 -9.21
CA LEU A 8 19.51 12.49 -8.84
C LEU A 8 19.54 11.12 -9.56
N PRO A 9 20.74 10.54 -9.78
CA PRO A 9 20.89 9.15 -10.18
C PRO A 9 20.14 8.21 -9.24
N GLU A 10 19.60 7.13 -9.80
CA GLU A 10 18.82 6.14 -9.06
C GLU A 10 19.60 5.56 -7.87
N SER A 11 20.87 5.24 -8.07
CA SER A 11 21.76 4.75 -7.00
C SER A 11 21.82 5.69 -5.81
N ILE A 12 21.88 7.01 -6.04
CA ILE A 12 21.92 8.01 -4.96
C ILE A 12 20.56 8.08 -4.24
N GLN A 13 19.46 8.00 -4.98
CA GLN A 13 18.12 8.00 -4.40
C GLN A 13 17.88 6.76 -3.52
N LEU A 14 18.24 5.57 -4.01
CA LEU A 14 18.11 4.33 -3.24
C LEU A 14 19.01 4.34 -2.00
N ALA A 15 20.26 4.79 -2.13
CA ALA A 15 21.17 4.92 -0.99
C ALA A 15 20.62 5.91 0.05
N THR A 16 20.02 7.02 -0.39
CA THR A 16 19.39 8.00 0.51
C THR A 16 18.20 7.39 1.24
N MET A 17 17.29 6.71 0.54
CA MET A 17 16.15 6.02 1.15
C MET A 17 16.59 4.98 2.17
N MET A 18 17.61 4.19 1.84
CA MET A 18 18.17 3.17 2.73
C MET A 18 18.79 3.79 3.99
N ASN A 19 19.59 4.84 3.84
CA ASN A 19 20.21 5.52 4.97
C ASN A 19 19.18 6.17 5.88
N VAL A 20 18.16 6.82 5.33
CA VAL A 20 17.07 7.42 6.11
C VAL A 20 16.30 6.34 6.88
N CYS A 21 15.98 5.21 6.25
CA CYS A 21 15.31 4.08 6.93
C CYS A 21 16.13 3.55 8.11
N LYS A 22 17.42 3.29 7.89
CA LYS A 22 18.33 2.81 8.95
C LYS A 22 18.49 3.81 10.08
N GLN A 23 18.59 5.10 9.77
CA GLN A 23 18.69 6.17 10.78
C GLN A 23 17.41 6.35 11.60
N ALA A 24 16.24 6.12 10.99
CA ALA A 24 14.96 6.20 11.70
C ALA A 24 14.83 5.11 12.79
N ASN A 25 15.55 3.99 12.65
CA ASN A 25 15.61 2.90 13.63
C ASN A 25 14.21 2.37 14.03
N VAL A 26 13.28 2.32 13.06
CA VAL A 26 11.91 1.81 13.25
C VAL A 26 11.80 0.31 12.94
N VAL A 27 12.69 -0.20 12.09
CA VAL A 27 12.80 -1.61 11.69
C VAL A 27 14.27 -2.01 11.62
N ASP A 28 14.56 -3.31 11.64
CA ASP A 28 15.93 -3.82 11.48
C ASP A 28 16.58 -3.34 10.18
N SER A 29 17.91 -3.16 10.22
CA SER A 29 18.68 -2.67 9.07
C SER A 29 18.52 -3.55 7.83
N GLU A 30 18.41 -4.87 8.02
CA GLU A 30 18.17 -5.84 6.94
C GLU A 30 16.78 -5.70 6.31
N VAL A 31 15.76 -5.36 7.12
CA VAL A 31 14.41 -5.06 6.63
C VAL A 31 14.43 -3.79 5.78
N CYS A 32 15.15 -2.75 6.22
CA CYS A 32 15.35 -1.54 5.41
C CYS A 32 16.02 -1.86 4.06
N GLU A 33 17.04 -2.73 4.05
CA GLU A 33 17.73 -3.13 2.82
C GLU A 33 16.80 -3.85 1.85
N GLY A 34 16.09 -4.87 2.33
CA GLY A 34 15.12 -5.62 1.53
C GLY A 34 14.02 -4.71 0.99
N MET A 35 13.39 -3.91 1.86
CA MET A 35 12.30 -3.02 1.49
C MET A 35 12.72 -2.00 0.43
N VAL A 36 13.86 -1.32 0.61
CA VAL A 36 14.32 -0.28 -0.33
C VAL A 36 14.78 -0.90 -1.65
N ARG A 37 15.42 -2.07 -1.62
CA ARG A 37 15.85 -2.77 -2.83
C ARG A 37 14.65 -3.18 -3.70
N GLU A 38 13.59 -3.69 -3.08
CA GLU A 38 12.40 -4.15 -3.81
C GLU A 38 11.50 -2.98 -4.24
N GLN A 39 11.19 -2.05 -3.32
CA GLN A 39 10.17 -1.02 -3.56
C GLN A 39 10.74 0.28 -4.12
N GLY A 40 12.02 0.60 -3.85
CA GLY A 40 12.64 1.87 -4.20
C GLY A 40 12.55 2.24 -5.69
N PRO A 41 12.84 1.33 -6.64
CA PRO A 41 12.71 1.63 -8.07
C PRO A 41 11.29 1.97 -8.50
N ILE A 42 10.28 1.31 -7.91
CA ILE A 42 8.86 1.55 -8.18
C ILE A 42 8.45 2.91 -7.59
N ILE A 43 8.80 3.17 -6.33
CA ILE A 43 8.53 4.45 -5.65
C ILE A 43 9.12 5.60 -6.47
N ARG A 44 10.37 5.47 -6.93
CA ARG A 44 11.02 6.47 -7.80
C ARG A 44 10.21 6.76 -9.07
N ARG A 45 9.65 5.74 -9.71
CA ARG A 45 8.84 5.91 -10.92
C ARG A 45 7.56 6.69 -10.61
N VAL A 46 6.90 6.38 -9.50
CA VAL A 46 5.69 7.07 -9.05
C VAL A 46 5.99 8.53 -8.67
N LEU A 47 7.08 8.79 -7.95
CA LEU A 47 7.48 10.14 -7.55
C LEU A 47 7.68 11.09 -8.74
N LYS A 48 8.04 10.58 -9.93
CA LYS A 48 8.18 11.39 -11.15
C LYS A 48 6.85 11.87 -11.73
N THR A 49 5.77 11.14 -11.50
CA THR A 49 4.42 11.48 -11.99
C THR A 49 3.58 12.19 -10.94
N MET A 50 4.04 12.21 -9.69
CA MET A 50 3.31 12.70 -8.52
C MET A 50 3.40 14.23 -8.37
N ASP A 51 2.29 14.87 -8.03
CA ASP A 51 2.35 16.21 -7.43
C ASP A 51 2.76 16.11 -5.95
N VAL A 52 4.08 16.08 -5.72
CA VAL A 52 4.68 15.89 -4.39
C VAL A 52 4.29 16.99 -3.40
N ALA A 53 4.07 18.21 -3.88
CA ALA A 53 3.69 19.33 -3.02
C ALA A 53 2.17 19.47 -2.84
N GLY A 54 1.39 18.75 -3.66
CA GLY A 54 -0.06 18.78 -3.65
C GLY A 54 -0.69 17.55 -3.01
N ARG A 55 -1.89 17.22 -3.48
CA ARG A 55 -2.74 16.18 -2.89
C ARG A 55 -2.10 14.80 -2.94
N ASP A 56 -1.40 14.46 -4.01
CA ASP A 56 -0.76 13.15 -4.13
C ASP A 56 0.33 12.96 -3.05
N GLY A 57 1.13 14.00 -2.79
CA GLY A 57 2.11 13.99 -1.71
C GLY A 57 1.48 13.86 -0.33
N HIS A 58 0.36 14.55 -0.08
CA HIS A 58 -0.42 14.40 1.16
C HIS A 58 -0.95 12.97 1.30
N LEU A 59 -1.53 12.41 0.25
CA LEU A 59 -2.02 11.03 0.22
C LEU A 59 -0.88 10.03 0.47
N ALA A 60 0.27 10.18 -0.18
CA ALA A 60 1.43 9.32 0.06
C ALA A 60 1.93 9.42 1.50
N CYS A 61 1.94 10.62 2.08
CA CYS A 61 2.28 10.83 3.47
C CYS A 61 1.31 10.12 4.43
N ALA A 62 0.00 10.14 4.13
CA ALA A 62 -1.01 9.51 4.96
C ALA A 62 -1.10 7.99 4.79
N SER A 63 -1.07 7.47 3.57
CA SER A 63 -1.33 6.05 3.28
C SER A 63 -0.09 5.19 3.19
N VAL A 64 1.04 5.74 2.70
CA VAL A 64 2.28 4.98 2.51
C VAL A 64 3.20 5.17 3.71
N LEU A 65 3.36 6.41 4.17
CA LEU A 65 4.26 6.72 5.28
C LEU A 65 3.57 6.70 6.64
N ASN A 66 2.23 6.72 6.67
CA ASN A 66 1.42 6.82 7.90
C ASN A 66 1.90 7.97 8.83
N ALA A 67 2.35 9.08 8.23
CA ALA A 67 3.03 10.18 8.91
C ALA A 67 2.16 11.43 9.05
N CYS A 68 0.98 11.47 8.42
CA CYS A 68 0.03 12.56 8.52
C CYS A 68 -1.42 12.07 8.36
N PRO A 69 -2.43 12.87 8.76
CA PRO A 69 -3.84 12.53 8.55
C PRO A 69 -4.22 12.50 7.07
N TYR A 70 -5.23 11.69 6.73
CA TYR A 70 -5.81 11.71 5.38
C TYR A 70 -6.41 13.09 5.05
N PRO A 71 -6.27 13.56 3.79
CA PRO A 71 -6.95 14.77 3.35
C PRO A 71 -8.45 14.49 3.15
N ASP A 72 -9.26 15.56 3.03
CA ASP A 72 -10.69 15.43 2.74
C ASP A 72 -10.96 14.62 1.47
N VAL A 73 -12.05 13.86 1.47
CA VAL A 73 -12.43 13.00 0.32
C VAL A 73 -12.90 13.87 -0.84
N ASP A 74 -12.25 13.73 -2.00
CA ASP A 74 -12.71 14.33 -3.25
C ASP A 74 -14.04 13.68 -3.66
N GLN A 75 -15.12 14.45 -3.58
CA GLN A 75 -16.44 13.95 -3.93
C GLN A 75 -16.52 13.70 -5.44
N TRP A 76 -16.71 12.44 -5.81
CA TRP A 76 -16.94 12.02 -7.18
C TRP A 76 -18.36 11.46 -7.32
N LYS A 77 -19.11 11.92 -8.32
CA LYS A 77 -20.41 11.31 -8.70
C LYS A 77 -20.18 10.29 -9.80
N VAL A 78 -20.31 9.00 -9.46
CA VAL A 78 -20.14 7.91 -10.43
C VAL A 78 -21.26 7.99 -11.47
N PRO A 79 -20.94 8.16 -12.78
CA PRO A 79 -21.97 8.15 -13.81
C PRO A 79 -22.49 6.73 -13.99
N PHE A 80 -23.79 6.55 -13.82
CA PHE A 80 -24.45 5.29 -14.12
C PHE A 80 -24.93 5.31 -15.58
N PRO A 81 -24.64 4.26 -16.38
CA PRO A 81 -25.10 4.19 -17.77
C PRO A 81 -26.62 4.24 -17.94
N LYS A 82 -27.37 3.85 -16.90
CA LYS A 82 -28.83 3.83 -16.88
C LYS A 82 -29.34 4.34 -15.54
N PRO A 83 -30.51 5.00 -15.49
CA PRO A 83 -31.14 5.38 -14.24
C PRO A 83 -31.51 4.15 -13.43
N LYS A 84 -31.61 4.31 -12.11
CA LYS A 84 -32.12 3.28 -11.20
C LYS A 84 -33.49 2.79 -11.70
N PRO A 85 -33.69 1.47 -11.90
CA PRO A 85 -34.97 0.93 -12.35
C PRO A 85 -36.12 1.33 -11.41
N LYS A 86 -37.25 1.79 -11.96
CA LYS A 86 -38.45 2.16 -11.19
C LYS A 86 -39.06 0.95 -10.47
N TYR A 87 -38.92 -0.23 -11.07
CA TYR A 87 -39.43 -1.49 -10.55
C TYR A 87 -38.27 -2.48 -10.46
N THR A 88 -37.89 -2.86 -9.25
CA THR A 88 -36.92 -3.93 -9.03
C THR A 88 -37.66 -5.26 -8.97
N PHE A 89 -37.34 -6.19 -9.88
CA PHE A 89 -37.86 -7.55 -9.78
C PHE A 89 -37.14 -8.27 -8.64
N ARG A 90 -37.90 -8.68 -7.62
CA ARG A 90 -37.40 -9.58 -6.58
C ARG A 90 -37.79 -10.99 -6.96
N HIS A 91 -36.81 -11.84 -7.22
CA HIS A 91 -37.06 -13.25 -7.47
C HIS A 91 -37.72 -13.90 -6.24
N LYS A 92 -38.72 -14.75 -6.46
CA LYS A 92 -39.25 -15.60 -5.39
C LYS A 92 -38.12 -16.54 -4.92
N PRO A 93 -37.90 -16.73 -3.61
CA PRO A 93 -36.94 -17.70 -3.11
C PRO A 93 -37.22 -19.08 -3.69
N SER A 94 -36.18 -19.79 -4.13
CA SER A 94 -36.31 -21.14 -4.71
C SER A 94 -36.50 -22.24 -3.66
N ASN A 95 -36.36 -21.90 -2.36
CA ASN A 95 -36.28 -22.85 -1.24
C ASN A 95 -35.19 -23.93 -1.41
N LYS A 96 -34.20 -23.66 -2.27
CA LYS A 96 -33.00 -24.49 -2.47
C LYS A 96 -31.80 -23.72 -1.94
N THR A 97 -30.97 -24.38 -1.16
CA THR A 97 -29.68 -23.84 -0.72
C THR A 97 -28.59 -24.26 -1.68
N ILE A 98 -27.51 -23.48 -1.70
CA ILE A 98 -26.25 -23.86 -2.31
C ILE A 98 -25.15 -23.71 -1.26
N ASP A 99 -24.17 -24.58 -1.31
CA ASP A 99 -22.99 -24.47 -0.47
C ASP A 99 -21.97 -23.60 -1.20
N VAL A 100 -21.50 -22.54 -0.53
CA VAL A 100 -20.51 -21.61 -1.07
C VAL A 100 -19.32 -21.59 -0.15
N VAL A 101 -18.17 -22.04 -0.64
CA VAL A 101 -16.89 -21.88 0.04
C VAL A 101 -16.26 -20.56 -0.43
N HIS A 102 -15.96 -19.67 0.50
CA HIS A 102 -15.25 -18.42 0.24
C HIS A 102 -14.04 -18.33 1.16
N LEU A 103 -12.85 -18.42 0.58
CA LEU A 103 -11.58 -18.29 1.29
C LEU A 103 -10.88 -17.03 0.79
N SER A 104 -10.41 -16.19 1.70
CA SER A 104 -9.61 -15.00 1.40
C SER A 104 -8.46 -14.89 2.40
N ASP A 105 -7.44 -14.10 2.05
CA ASP A 105 -6.38 -13.68 2.98
C ASP A 105 -5.63 -14.83 3.66
N TRP A 106 -5.35 -15.91 2.91
CA TRP A 106 -4.72 -17.10 3.48
C TRP A 106 -3.31 -16.82 4.03
N HIS A 107 -2.58 -15.84 3.46
CA HIS A 107 -1.24 -15.42 3.89
C HIS A 107 -0.31 -16.58 4.31
N VAL A 108 -0.06 -17.52 3.38
CA VAL A 108 0.90 -18.62 3.62
C VAL A 108 2.28 -18.02 3.88
N ASP A 109 2.90 -18.39 4.99
CA ASP A 109 4.32 -18.14 5.26
C ASP A 109 5.13 -19.42 5.04
N PRO A 110 5.90 -19.53 3.93
CA PRO A 110 6.75 -20.68 3.66
C PRO A 110 7.88 -20.88 4.66
N TYR A 111 8.20 -19.85 5.46
CA TYR A 111 9.26 -19.85 6.45
C TYR A 111 8.73 -19.96 7.89
N TYR A 112 7.45 -20.28 8.07
CA TYR A 112 6.87 -20.47 9.40
C TYR A 112 7.59 -21.59 10.16
N GLU A 113 8.23 -21.25 11.27
CA GLU A 113 8.86 -22.21 12.18
C GLU A 113 7.98 -22.44 13.41
N ALA A 114 7.55 -23.68 13.64
CA ALA A 114 6.89 -24.06 14.89
C ALA A 114 7.91 -23.97 16.04
N ARG A 115 7.80 -22.93 16.88
CA ARG A 115 8.56 -22.68 18.12
C ARG A 115 9.88 -23.44 18.29
N ARG A 116 10.99 -22.72 18.12
CA ARG A 116 12.27 -23.09 18.71
C ARG A 116 12.29 -22.67 20.19
N TYR A 117 12.32 -23.62 21.13
CA TYR A 117 12.67 -23.31 22.52
C TYR A 117 14.10 -22.74 22.54
N ARG A 118 14.23 -21.41 22.59
CA ARG A 118 15.51 -20.77 22.95
C ARG A 118 15.68 -20.97 24.45
N ASN A 119 16.47 -21.97 24.83
CA ASN A 119 17.17 -21.91 26.11
C ASN A 119 18.04 -20.65 26.05
N SER A 120 17.64 -19.61 26.79
CA SER A 120 18.51 -18.47 27.04
C SER A 120 19.69 -18.98 27.87
N MET A 121 20.89 -18.89 27.30
CA MET A 121 22.15 -18.79 28.03
C MET A 121 22.71 -17.40 27.77
#